data_AF-A0A7R9TTK5-F1
#
_entry.id   AF-A0A7R9TTK5-F1
#
_cell.length_a   1.000
_cell.length_b   1.000
_cell.length_c   1.000
_cell.angle_alpha   90.00
_cell.angle_beta   90.00
_cell.angle_gamma   90.00
#
_symmetry.space_group_name_H-M   'P 1'
#
loop_
_entity.id
_entity.type
_entity.pdbx_description
1 polymer ?
#
loop_
_entity_poly.entity_id
_entity_poly.type
_entity_poly.pdbx_seq_one_letter_code
_entity_poly.pdbx_strand_id
1 'polypeptide(L)'
;DAIDALFGSYHATKDWRATLRALGASPIRALGLHGCLMSVCILVKVGESTYANDIEGKRRCCEFAAALVAATFECSIVHPQRLIDFADYVPVELWENVDVLDDPYLCCASKLIHALRVTAEVLLKSGDEISAEHIAQGEPASDALAALPVLSMLEHLFRFRAREAGGTASARAMRVRALCLLGRIASASAVLVALVHGDDVPWRGPMPGSRGIAALPATTGLGRPSPYRDDCGADHPHNAAITKFVAEAEIPVAVREAYGARVTANIQFARARWLLVAGTTARTWAVTDPASEDGLQADAPALVVSPEQNQLFDAAKQLVNALKSEADETLSRHAAAEGATERPTTGQSDLEQEGSYAWEVKAWGALVLSHVHRAQLDAPAALQCAREARLALSATPQSAGQSLGTAFELACDRLLCESLEQLGRRVEAREACER
;
A
#
# COMPACT_ATOMS: atom_id res chain seq x y z
N ASP A 1 -25.86 -14.85 -5.74
CA ASP A 1 -27.25 -14.61 -5.29
C ASP A 1 -27.54 -13.16 -4.94
N ALA A 2 -27.09 -12.64 -3.79
CA ALA A 2 -27.44 -11.25 -3.40
C ALA A 2 -26.95 -10.19 -4.41
N ILE A 3 -25.71 -10.30 -4.89
CA ILE A 3 -25.18 -9.43 -5.94
C ILE A 3 -25.94 -9.65 -7.25
N ASP A 4 -26.17 -10.90 -7.67
CA ASP A 4 -26.89 -11.17 -8.91
C ASP A 4 -28.31 -10.59 -8.90
N ALA A 5 -28.99 -10.63 -7.74
CA ALA A 5 -30.31 -10.04 -7.54
C ALA A 5 -30.28 -8.51 -7.59
N LEU A 6 -29.27 -7.86 -6.97
CA LEU A 6 -29.12 -6.40 -7.00
C LEU A 6 -28.87 -5.86 -8.42
N PHE A 7 -28.10 -6.60 -9.22
CA PHE A 7 -27.72 -6.17 -10.56
C PHE A 7 -28.60 -6.79 -11.67
N GLY A 8 -29.52 -7.69 -11.32
CA GLY A 8 -30.38 -8.40 -12.28
C GLY A 8 -29.61 -9.27 -13.29
N SER A 9 -28.36 -9.63 -12.97
CA SER A 9 -27.46 -10.35 -13.87
C SER A 9 -26.93 -11.59 -13.16
N TYR A 10 -27.04 -12.75 -13.81
CA TYR A 10 -26.41 -13.97 -13.32
C TYR A 10 -24.89 -13.87 -13.42
N HIS A 11 -24.16 -14.34 -12.40
CA HIS A 11 -22.70 -14.27 -12.31
C HIS A 11 -22.12 -12.84 -12.41
N ALA A 12 -22.81 -11.87 -11.83
CA ALA A 12 -22.44 -10.45 -11.85
C ALA A 12 -21.00 -10.17 -11.38
N THR A 13 -20.44 -10.99 -10.47
CA THR A 13 -19.04 -10.82 -10.01
C THR A 13 -18.00 -11.25 -11.04
N LYS A 14 -18.31 -12.25 -11.89
CA LYS A 14 -17.38 -12.73 -12.93
C LYS A 14 -17.31 -11.76 -14.10
N ASP A 15 -18.47 -11.24 -14.50
CA ASP A 15 -18.62 -10.35 -15.66
C ASP A 15 -18.88 -8.90 -15.24
N TRP A 16 -18.27 -8.46 -14.13
CA TRP A 16 -18.62 -7.20 -13.47
C TRP A 16 -18.56 -5.97 -14.38
N ARG A 17 -17.61 -5.92 -15.32
CA ARG A 17 -17.49 -4.83 -16.30
C ARG A 17 -18.68 -4.82 -17.28
N ALA A 18 -19.20 -5.98 -17.67
CA ALA A 18 -20.39 -6.08 -18.50
C ALA A 18 -21.64 -5.74 -17.68
N THR A 19 -21.72 -6.23 -16.44
CA THR A 19 -22.81 -5.91 -15.51
C THR A 19 -22.93 -4.41 -15.25
N LEU A 20 -21.82 -3.70 -15.00
CA LEU A 20 -21.85 -2.25 -14.83
C LEU A 20 -22.27 -1.50 -16.10
N ARG A 21 -21.81 -1.95 -17.28
CA ARG A 21 -22.24 -1.38 -18.57
C ARG A 21 -23.74 -1.59 -18.83
N ALA A 22 -24.30 -2.70 -18.36
CA ALA A 22 -25.73 -3.01 -18.51
C ALA A 22 -26.63 -2.10 -17.65
N LEU A 23 -26.11 -1.49 -16.58
CA LEU A 23 -26.85 -0.49 -15.78
C LEU A 23 -27.04 0.86 -16.51
N GLY A 24 -26.47 1.01 -17.71
CA GLY A 24 -26.61 2.21 -18.52
C GLY A 24 -25.48 3.21 -18.30
N ALA A 25 -25.81 4.50 -18.37
CA ALA A 25 -24.80 5.57 -18.39
C ALA A 25 -24.05 5.75 -17.06
N SER A 26 -24.64 5.37 -15.93
CA SER A 26 -24.04 5.58 -14.62
C SER A 26 -24.63 4.64 -13.55
N PRO A 27 -23.81 3.87 -12.82
CA PRO A 27 -24.27 2.96 -11.77
C PRO A 27 -25.03 3.69 -10.65
N ILE A 28 -24.64 4.93 -10.35
CA ILE A 28 -25.29 5.72 -9.29
C ILE A 28 -26.74 6.07 -9.63
N ARG A 29 -27.07 6.24 -10.93
CA ARG A 29 -28.45 6.50 -11.37
C ARG A 29 -29.34 5.27 -11.26
N ALA A 30 -28.77 4.08 -11.44
CA ALA A 30 -29.51 2.83 -11.39
C ALA A 30 -29.71 2.32 -9.95
N LEU A 31 -28.67 2.41 -9.12
CA LEU A 31 -28.67 1.82 -7.78
C LEU A 31 -28.92 2.84 -6.66
N GLY A 32 -28.72 4.14 -6.93
CA GLY A 32 -28.64 5.16 -5.90
C GLY A 32 -27.37 5.04 -5.04
N LEU A 33 -27.11 6.06 -4.22
CA LEU A 33 -25.90 6.13 -3.39
C LEU A 33 -25.79 4.96 -2.43
N HIS A 34 -26.82 4.74 -1.61
CA HIS A 34 -26.82 3.66 -0.64
C HIS A 34 -26.78 2.28 -1.30
N GLY A 35 -27.40 2.11 -2.48
CA GLY A 35 -27.30 0.87 -3.25
C GLY A 35 -25.88 0.56 -3.72
N CYS A 36 -25.14 1.57 -4.19
CA CYS A 36 -23.71 1.42 -4.51
C CYS A 36 -22.89 1.05 -3.27
N LEU A 37 -23.04 1.77 -2.15
CA LEU A 37 -22.28 1.52 -0.92
C LEU A 37 -22.59 0.17 -0.26
N MET A 38 -23.85 -0.26 -0.30
CA MET A 38 -24.24 -1.58 0.19
C MET A 38 -23.70 -2.69 -0.69
N SER A 39 -23.70 -2.49 -2.02
CA SER A 39 -23.09 -3.43 -2.96
C SER A 39 -21.59 -3.60 -2.70
N VAL A 40 -20.86 -2.52 -2.38
CA VAL A 40 -19.45 -2.58 -1.95
C VAL A 40 -19.28 -3.49 -0.73
N CYS A 41 -20.11 -3.30 0.30
CA CYS A 41 -20.03 -4.12 1.52
C CYS A 41 -20.32 -5.60 1.25
N ILE A 42 -21.29 -5.91 0.39
CA ILE A 42 -21.63 -7.29 0.01
C ILE A 42 -20.51 -7.91 -0.83
N LEU A 43 -19.95 -7.18 -1.80
CA LEU A 43 -18.87 -7.66 -2.67
C LEU A 43 -17.62 -8.01 -1.85
N VAL A 44 -17.24 -7.19 -0.89
CA VAL A 44 -16.12 -7.48 0.00
C VAL A 44 -16.40 -8.73 0.83
N LYS A 45 -17.59 -8.85 1.42
CA LYS A 45 -17.96 -10.05 2.19
C LYS A 45 -17.94 -11.32 1.34
N VAL A 46 -18.39 -11.24 0.08
CA VAL A 46 -18.29 -12.34 -0.88
C VAL A 46 -16.83 -12.66 -1.17
N GLY A 47 -15.99 -11.66 -1.41
CA GLY A 47 -14.55 -11.80 -1.58
C GLY A 47 -13.88 -12.49 -0.39
N GLU A 48 -14.15 -12.05 0.84
CA GLU A 48 -13.62 -12.67 2.05
C GLU A 48 -14.10 -14.11 2.25
N SER A 49 -15.30 -14.43 1.76
CA SER A 49 -15.88 -15.77 1.81
C SER A 49 -15.37 -16.70 0.69
N THR A 50 -14.66 -16.18 -0.32
CA THR A 50 -14.00 -17.03 -1.32
C THR A 50 -12.82 -17.78 -0.70
N TYR A 51 -12.45 -18.90 -1.32
CA TYR A 51 -11.32 -19.71 -0.86
C TYR A 51 -10.07 -18.85 -0.67
N ALA A 52 -9.28 -19.15 0.37
CA ALA A 52 -8.06 -18.42 0.68
C ALA A 52 -7.13 -18.29 -0.55
N ASN A 53 -7.07 -19.34 -1.37
CA ASN A 53 -6.22 -19.46 -2.55
C ASN A 53 -6.80 -18.80 -3.82
N ASP A 54 -8.07 -18.38 -3.82
CA ASP A 54 -8.69 -17.73 -4.99
C ASP A 54 -8.45 -16.21 -4.95
N ILE A 55 -7.18 -15.82 -5.13
CA ILE A 55 -6.76 -14.41 -5.11
C ILE A 55 -7.45 -13.63 -6.24
N GLU A 56 -7.61 -14.23 -7.42
CA GLU A 56 -8.24 -13.57 -8.57
C GLU A 56 -9.75 -13.36 -8.36
N GLY A 57 -10.45 -14.29 -7.70
CA GLY A 57 -11.84 -14.10 -7.27
C GLY A 57 -11.98 -12.91 -6.31
N LYS A 58 -11.08 -12.80 -5.33
CA LYS A 58 -11.03 -11.66 -4.39
C LYS A 58 -10.74 -10.35 -5.09
N ARG A 59 -9.73 -10.35 -5.97
CA ARG A 59 -9.32 -9.19 -6.77
C ARG A 59 -10.49 -8.66 -7.59
N ARG A 60 -11.19 -9.52 -8.33
CA ARG A 60 -12.38 -9.13 -9.12
C ARG A 60 -13.51 -8.54 -8.28
N CYS A 61 -13.80 -9.11 -7.09
CA CYS A 61 -14.79 -8.53 -6.20
C CYS A 61 -14.39 -7.12 -5.73
N CYS A 62 -13.10 -6.91 -5.45
CA CYS A 62 -12.56 -5.62 -5.04
C CYS A 62 -12.49 -4.61 -6.20
N GLU A 63 -12.17 -5.03 -7.42
CA GLU A 63 -12.25 -4.19 -8.63
C GLU A 63 -13.69 -3.69 -8.83
N PHE A 64 -14.67 -4.59 -8.72
CA PHE A 64 -16.08 -4.24 -8.84
C PHE A 64 -16.51 -3.27 -7.73
N ALA A 65 -16.10 -3.54 -6.49
CA ALA A 65 -16.35 -2.64 -5.37
C ALA A 65 -15.73 -1.25 -5.59
N ALA A 66 -14.49 -1.17 -6.04
CA ALA A 66 -13.81 0.09 -6.33
C ALA A 66 -14.50 0.90 -7.42
N ALA A 67 -14.99 0.25 -8.48
CA ALA A 67 -15.76 0.91 -9.53
C ALA A 67 -17.08 1.49 -9.00
N LEU A 68 -17.77 0.80 -8.08
CA LEU A 68 -18.97 1.32 -7.43
C LEU A 68 -18.66 2.49 -6.49
N VAL A 69 -17.54 2.44 -5.77
CA VAL A 69 -17.08 3.59 -4.96
C VAL A 69 -16.78 4.79 -5.84
N ALA A 70 -16.07 4.59 -6.96
CA ALA A 70 -15.82 5.66 -7.92
C ALA A 70 -17.14 6.29 -8.44
N ALA A 71 -18.14 5.46 -8.75
CA ALA A 71 -19.45 5.95 -9.19
C ALA A 71 -20.18 6.81 -8.14
N THR A 72 -19.92 6.62 -6.84
CA THR A 72 -20.51 7.49 -5.80
C THR A 72 -20.03 8.94 -5.87
N PHE A 73 -18.85 9.17 -6.45
CA PHE A 73 -18.34 10.52 -6.68
C PHE A 73 -19.00 11.20 -7.88
N GLU A 74 -19.77 10.49 -8.71
CA GLU A 74 -20.56 11.11 -9.79
C GLU A 74 -21.80 11.86 -9.28
N CYS A 75 -22.10 11.78 -7.97
CA CYS A 75 -23.19 12.52 -7.34
C CYS A 75 -23.04 14.04 -7.41
N SER A 76 -21.81 14.55 -7.57
CA SER A 76 -21.54 15.99 -7.64
C SER A 76 -20.46 16.31 -8.65
N ILE A 77 -20.62 17.43 -9.36
CA ILE A 77 -19.66 17.92 -10.37
C ILE A 77 -18.34 18.39 -9.76
N VAL A 78 -18.32 18.65 -8.44
CA VAL A 78 -17.11 19.08 -7.73
C VAL A 78 -16.11 17.94 -7.55
N HIS A 79 -16.56 16.70 -7.71
CA HIS A 79 -15.72 15.54 -7.53
C HIS A 79 -14.96 15.19 -8.83
N PRO A 80 -13.73 14.65 -8.70
CA PRO A 80 -12.98 14.24 -9.87
C PRO A 80 -13.69 13.13 -10.63
N GLN A 81 -13.68 13.23 -11.96
CA GLN A 81 -14.27 12.24 -12.86
C GLN A 81 -13.24 11.23 -13.39
N ARG A 82 -11.96 11.60 -13.38
CA ARG A 82 -10.86 10.72 -13.78
C ARG A 82 -10.24 10.13 -12.52
N LEU A 83 -9.96 8.83 -12.55
CA LEU A 83 -9.37 8.12 -11.40
C LEU A 83 -8.04 8.75 -10.95
N ILE A 84 -7.23 9.27 -11.88
CA ILE A 84 -5.92 9.85 -11.55
C ILE A 84 -6.02 11.16 -10.76
N ASP A 85 -7.13 11.88 -10.91
CA ASP A 85 -7.36 13.15 -10.21
C ASP A 85 -7.67 12.91 -8.71
N PHE A 86 -7.95 11.66 -8.32
CA PHE A 86 -8.06 11.25 -6.92
C PHE A 86 -6.72 11.15 -6.19
N ALA A 87 -5.59 11.34 -6.89
CA ALA A 87 -4.25 11.26 -6.28
C ALA A 87 -4.07 12.25 -5.13
N ASP A 88 -4.56 13.49 -5.32
CA ASP A 88 -4.41 14.60 -4.36
C ASP A 88 -5.76 15.02 -3.76
N TYR A 89 -6.85 14.36 -4.13
CA TYR A 89 -8.21 14.71 -3.73
C TYR A 89 -8.61 14.04 -2.42
N VAL A 90 -9.19 14.82 -1.51
CA VAL A 90 -9.89 14.31 -0.32
C VAL A 90 -11.23 15.03 -0.22
N PRO A 91 -12.37 14.31 -0.28
CA PRO A 91 -13.67 14.96 -0.21
C PRO A 91 -13.90 15.51 1.20
N VAL A 92 -14.35 16.77 1.29
CA VAL A 92 -14.87 17.34 2.54
C VAL A 92 -16.28 16.83 2.80
N GLU A 93 -17.08 16.72 1.74
CA GLU A 93 -18.41 16.12 1.72
C GLU A 93 -18.52 15.20 0.50
N LEU A 94 -19.24 14.08 0.61
CA LEU A 94 -19.50 13.17 -0.51
C LEU A 94 -20.71 13.61 -1.36
N TRP A 95 -21.67 14.27 -0.71
CA TRP A 95 -22.82 14.87 -1.37
C TRP A 95 -23.25 16.05 -0.52
N GLU A 96 -23.32 17.22 -1.15
CA GLU A 96 -23.67 18.48 -0.51
C GLU A 96 -24.95 18.36 0.33
N ASN A 97 -24.86 18.71 1.61
CA ASN A 97 -25.96 18.68 2.59
C ASN A 97 -26.62 17.30 2.81
N VAL A 98 -26.01 16.20 2.36
CA VAL A 98 -26.54 14.85 2.57
C VAL A 98 -25.59 14.05 3.44
N ASP A 99 -26.06 13.67 4.63
CA ASP A 99 -25.35 12.74 5.48
C ASP A 99 -25.61 11.30 5.02
N VAL A 100 -24.64 10.77 4.28
CA VAL A 100 -24.64 9.41 3.73
C VAL A 100 -24.79 8.33 4.81
N LEU A 101 -24.38 8.62 6.04
CA LEU A 101 -24.33 7.69 7.17
C LEU A 101 -25.36 8.01 8.26
N ASP A 102 -26.34 8.88 7.99
CA ASP A 102 -27.38 9.24 8.96
C ASP A 102 -28.24 8.04 9.35
N ASP A 103 -28.56 7.18 8.37
CA ASP A 103 -29.32 5.96 8.61
C ASP A 103 -28.41 4.71 8.69
N PRO A 104 -28.21 4.13 9.88
CA PRO A 104 -27.39 2.94 10.07
C PRO A 104 -27.98 1.67 9.43
N TYR A 105 -29.29 1.66 9.14
CA TYR A 105 -29.94 0.55 8.44
C TYR A 105 -29.64 0.57 6.94
N LEU A 106 -29.41 1.76 6.37
CA LEU A 106 -29.00 1.90 4.97
C LEU A 106 -27.51 1.69 4.79
N CYS A 107 -26.67 2.27 5.65
CA CYS A 107 -25.23 2.10 5.56
C CYS A 107 -24.56 2.21 6.94
N CYS A 108 -24.07 1.09 7.45
CA CYS A 108 -23.32 1.07 8.70
C CYS A 108 -21.87 1.52 8.46
N ALA A 109 -21.47 2.63 9.09
CA ALA A 109 -20.15 3.24 8.92
C ALA A 109 -18.99 2.24 9.15
N SER A 110 -19.06 1.41 10.19
CA SER A 110 -18.01 0.44 10.51
C SER A 110 -17.86 -0.64 9.44
N LYS A 111 -18.98 -1.12 8.88
CA LYS A 111 -18.98 -2.09 7.78
C LYS A 111 -18.43 -1.47 6.49
N LEU A 112 -18.80 -0.24 6.19
CA LEU A 112 -18.29 0.47 5.02
C LEU A 112 -16.79 0.74 5.14
N ILE A 113 -16.31 1.23 6.29
CA ILE A 113 -14.88 1.44 6.55
C ILE A 113 -14.10 0.14 6.38
N HIS A 114 -14.59 -0.96 6.94
CA HIS A 114 -13.99 -2.27 6.79
C HIS A 114 -13.94 -2.70 5.32
N ALA A 115 -15.05 -2.57 4.59
CA ALA A 115 -15.14 -2.92 3.18
C ALA A 115 -14.15 -2.11 2.32
N LEU A 116 -14.09 -0.79 2.51
CA LEU A 116 -13.17 0.08 1.81
C LEU A 116 -11.70 -0.26 2.12
N ARG A 117 -11.37 -0.55 3.37
CA ARG A 117 -10.02 -0.96 3.78
C ARG A 117 -9.61 -2.26 3.09
N VAL A 118 -10.45 -3.30 3.15
CA VAL A 118 -10.16 -4.60 2.50
C VAL A 118 -10.04 -4.44 0.99
N THR A 119 -10.93 -3.65 0.38
CA THR A 119 -10.88 -3.35 -1.07
C THR A 119 -9.55 -2.71 -1.45
N ALA A 120 -9.13 -1.67 -0.72
CA ALA A 120 -7.86 -1.00 -0.97
C ALA A 120 -6.66 -1.94 -0.75
N GLU A 121 -6.66 -2.72 0.33
CA GLU A 121 -5.57 -3.65 0.63
C GLU A 121 -5.41 -4.73 -0.44
N VAL A 122 -6.50 -5.32 -0.91
CA VAL A 122 -6.47 -6.35 -1.96
C VAL A 122 -5.95 -5.78 -3.28
N LEU A 123 -6.45 -4.61 -3.70
CA LEU A 123 -6.01 -3.96 -4.95
C LEU A 123 -4.54 -3.52 -4.89
N LEU A 124 -4.06 -3.06 -3.73
CA LEU A 124 -2.66 -2.69 -3.58
C LEU A 124 -1.74 -3.92 -3.49
N LYS A 125 -2.21 -5.03 -2.92
CA LYS A 125 -1.47 -6.29 -2.88
C LYS A 125 -1.34 -6.90 -4.27
N SER A 126 -2.41 -6.95 -5.07
CA SER A 126 -2.32 -7.41 -6.45
C SER A 126 -1.44 -6.51 -7.31
N GLY A 127 -1.49 -5.19 -7.07
CA GLY A 127 -0.62 -4.23 -7.73
C GLY A 127 0.88 -4.49 -7.49
N ASP A 128 1.27 -4.99 -6.32
CA ASP A 128 2.68 -5.28 -6.01
C ASP A 128 3.23 -6.49 -6.77
N GLU A 129 2.43 -7.55 -6.90
CA GLU A 129 2.80 -8.78 -7.60
C GLU A 129 2.95 -8.51 -9.11
N ILE A 130 2.04 -7.71 -9.66
CA ILE A 130 1.88 -7.44 -11.09
C ILE A 130 2.85 -6.35 -11.59
N SER A 131 3.20 -5.40 -10.71
CA SER A 131 4.07 -4.25 -11.00
C SER A 131 5.43 -4.63 -11.58
N ALA A 132 6.07 -5.71 -11.12
CA ALA A 132 7.41 -6.08 -11.62
C ALA A 132 7.41 -6.48 -13.11
N GLU A 133 6.31 -7.08 -13.59
CA GLU A 133 6.16 -7.47 -14.99
C GLU A 133 5.54 -6.36 -15.84
N HIS A 134 4.56 -5.64 -15.30
CA HIS A 134 3.85 -4.58 -16.04
C HIS A 134 4.68 -3.29 -16.17
N ILE A 135 5.54 -2.96 -15.20
CA ILE A 135 6.51 -1.87 -15.36
C ILE A 135 7.44 -2.15 -16.54
N ALA A 136 7.79 -3.41 -16.82
CA ALA A 136 8.59 -3.77 -17.98
C ALA A 136 7.81 -3.67 -19.31
N GLN A 137 6.48 -3.68 -19.26
CA GLN A 137 5.59 -3.63 -20.43
C GLN A 137 4.92 -2.26 -20.64
N GLY A 138 5.11 -1.31 -19.72
CA GLY A 138 4.55 0.04 -19.82
C GLY A 138 3.03 0.14 -19.58
N GLU A 139 2.38 -0.94 -19.13
CA GLU A 139 0.96 -0.95 -18.80
C GLU A 139 0.76 -0.34 -17.40
N PRO A 140 -0.12 0.67 -17.24
CA PRO A 140 -0.35 1.30 -15.94
C PRO A 140 -0.95 0.29 -14.96
N ALA A 141 -0.49 0.33 -13.70
CA ALA A 141 -1.02 -0.48 -12.59
C ALA A 141 -2.49 -0.13 -12.32
N SER A 142 -3.40 -0.72 -13.10
CA SER A 142 -4.82 -0.39 -13.14
C SER A 142 -5.51 -0.58 -11.77
N ASP A 143 -5.06 -1.57 -10.99
CA ASP A 143 -5.56 -1.83 -9.64
C ASP A 143 -5.22 -0.70 -8.65
N ALA A 144 -3.99 -0.17 -8.71
CA ALA A 144 -3.58 0.95 -7.86
C ALA A 144 -4.35 2.23 -8.20
N LEU A 145 -4.66 2.43 -9.49
CA LEU A 145 -5.48 3.54 -9.96
C LEU A 145 -6.93 3.41 -9.47
N ALA A 146 -7.49 2.19 -9.54
CA ALA A 146 -8.83 1.89 -9.03
C ALA A 146 -8.93 2.04 -7.50
N ALA A 147 -7.83 1.89 -6.76
CA ALA A 147 -7.81 2.08 -5.31
C ALA A 147 -7.93 3.55 -4.88
N LEU A 148 -7.64 4.54 -5.74
CA LEU A 148 -7.59 5.96 -5.33
C LEU A 148 -8.95 6.51 -4.83
N PRO A 149 -10.10 6.29 -5.51
CA PRO A 149 -11.40 6.71 -4.99
C PRO A 149 -11.75 6.03 -3.66
N VAL A 150 -11.40 4.75 -3.52
CA VAL A 150 -11.61 3.96 -2.30
C VAL A 150 -10.84 4.59 -1.13
N LEU A 151 -9.56 4.91 -1.35
CA LEU A 151 -8.70 5.55 -0.35
C LEU A 151 -9.14 6.98 -0.02
N SER A 152 -9.68 7.71 -1.00
CA SER A 152 -10.23 9.07 -0.81
C SER A 152 -11.48 9.04 0.07
N MET A 153 -12.39 8.11 -0.20
CA MET A 153 -13.57 7.88 0.65
C MET A 153 -13.17 7.38 2.04
N LEU A 154 -12.23 6.44 2.13
CA LEU A 154 -11.76 5.89 3.40
C LEU A 154 -11.14 6.98 4.29
N GLU A 155 -10.29 7.84 3.72
CA GLU A 155 -9.74 8.99 4.46
C GLU A 155 -10.84 9.93 4.95
N HIS A 156 -11.81 10.26 4.10
CA HIS A 156 -12.93 11.12 4.50
C HIS A 156 -13.72 10.53 5.67
N LEU A 157 -14.02 9.23 5.63
CA LEU A 157 -14.71 8.56 6.72
C LEU A 157 -13.90 8.58 8.01
N PHE A 158 -12.60 8.29 7.96
CA PHE A 158 -11.78 8.35 9.17
C PHE A 158 -11.59 9.77 9.70
N ARG A 159 -11.39 10.74 8.82
CA ARG A 159 -11.11 12.14 9.18
C ARG A 159 -12.34 12.84 9.73
N PHE A 160 -13.45 12.83 9.00
CA PHE A 160 -14.62 13.65 9.31
C PHE A 160 -15.68 12.90 10.11
N ARG A 161 -15.87 11.59 9.87
CA ARG A 161 -16.92 10.79 10.51
C ARG A 161 -16.44 10.08 11.77
N ALA A 162 -15.48 9.17 11.64
CA ALA A 162 -14.94 8.43 12.78
C ALA A 162 -14.05 9.29 13.68
N ARG A 163 -13.44 10.36 13.12
CA ARG A 163 -12.46 11.23 13.81
C ARG A 163 -11.36 10.39 14.48
N GLU A 164 -10.78 9.49 13.70
CA GLU A 164 -9.77 8.54 14.13
C GLU A 164 -8.43 8.88 13.47
N ALA A 165 -7.47 9.29 14.29
CA ALA A 165 -6.13 9.68 13.83
C ALA A 165 -5.41 8.52 13.13
N GLY A 166 -5.35 7.35 13.78
CA GLY A 166 -4.75 6.14 13.25
C GLY A 166 -5.37 5.70 11.93
N GLY A 167 -6.71 5.66 11.84
CA GLY A 167 -7.42 5.34 10.60
C GLY A 167 -7.10 6.31 9.45
N THR A 168 -7.08 7.63 9.73
CA THR A 168 -6.74 8.66 8.74
C THR A 168 -5.31 8.49 8.23
N ALA A 169 -4.36 8.29 9.15
CA ALA A 169 -2.96 8.09 8.82
C ALA A 169 -2.72 6.77 8.07
N SER A 170 -3.44 5.71 8.42
CA SER A 170 -3.41 4.43 7.72
C SER A 170 -3.90 4.55 6.27
N ALA A 171 -5.04 5.23 6.05
CA ALA A 171 -5.56 5.49 4.71
C ALA A 171 -4.56 6.27 3.84
N ARG A 172 -3.90 7.28 4.42
CA ARG A 172 -2.85 8.05 3.73
C ARG A 172 -1.60 7.23 3.45
N ALA A 173 -1.16 6.37 4.37
CA ALA A 173 -0.03 5.47 4.13
C ALA A 173 -0.32 4.50 2.97
N MET A 174 -1.54 3.97 2.89
CA MET A 174 -1.99 3.19 1.74
C MET A 174 -2.04 4.02 0.44
N ARG A 175 -2.43 5.30 0.52
CA ARG A 175 -2.37 6.21 -0.64
C ARG A 175 -0.94 6.45 -1.10
N VAL A 176 0.01 6.66 -0.20
CA VAL A 176 1.45 6.76 -0.57
C VAL A 176 1.87 5.51 -1.34
N ARG A 177 1.51 4.31 -0.86
CA ARG A 177 1.78 3.06 -1.58
C ARG A 177 1.17 3.04 -2.97
N ALA A 178 -0.10 3.43 -3.11
CA ALA A 178 -0.79 3.53 -4.40
C ALA A 178 -0.07 4.50 -5.36
N LEU A 179 0.30 5.68 -4.87
CA LEU A 179 0.98 6.70 -5.66
C LEU A 179 2.38 6.26 -6.10
N CYS A 180 3.12 5.55 -5.23
CA CYS A 180 4.39 4.94 -5.60
C CYS A 180 4.23 3.86 -6.68
N LEU A 181 3.17 3.04 -6.61
CA LEU A 181 2.84 2.07 -7.67
C LEU A 181 2.50 2.73 -9.00
N LEU A 182 1.91 3.93 -8.97
CA LEU A 182 1.57 4.72 -10.15
C LEU A 182 2.73 5.62 -10.63
N GLY A 183 3.89 5.59 -9.96
CA GLY A 183 5.03 6.45 -10.29
C GLY A 183 4.82 7.94 -10.00
N ARG A 184 3.82 8.31 -9.18
CA ARG A 184 3.50 9.70 -8.81
C ARG A 184 4.24 10.11 -7.54
N ILE A 185 5.55 10.28 -7.68
CA ILE A 185 6.48 10.45 -6.55
C ILE A 185 6.30 11.80 -5.85
N ALA A 186 5.99 12.85 -6.61
CA ALA A 186 5.65 14.17 -6.10
C ALA A 186 4.47 14.13 -5.12
N SER A 187 3.31 13.65 -5.58
CA SER A 187 2.11 13.48 -4.75
C SER A 187 2.37 12.58 -3.54
N ALA A 188 3.09 11.46 -3.73
CA ALA A 188 3.42 10.54 -2.64
C ALA A 188 4.26 11.22 -1.56
N SER A 189 5.25 12.03 -1.94
CA SER A 189 6.09 12.78 -1.00
C SER A 189 5.29 13.82 -0.22
N ALA A 190 4.35 14.51 -0.87
CA ALA A 190 3.50 15.50 -0.22
C ALA A 190 2.63 14.85 0.88
N VAL A 191 2.06 13.69 0.60
CA VAL A 191 1.28 12.92 1.59
C VAL A 191 2.17 12.42 2.73
N LEU A 192 3.40 11.97 2.45
CA LEU A 192 4.37 11.58 3.50
C LEU A 192 4.76 12.75 4.39
N VAL A 193 5.04 13.92 3.82
CA VAL A 193 5.33 15.14 4.58
C VAL A 193 4.16 15.49 5.49
N ALA A 194 2.93 15.45 4.98
CA ALA A 194 1.72 15.69 5.76
C ALA A 194 1.56 14.68 6.91
N LEU A 195 1.85 13.40 6.67
CA LEU A 195 1.83 12.33 7.69
C LEU A 195 2.86 12.58 8.80
N VAL A 196 4.08 12.98 8.45
CA VAL A 196 5.15 13.27 9.44
C VAL A 196 4.79 14.47 10.30
N HIS A 197 4.16 15.50 9.73
CA HIS A 197 3.74 16.70 10.46
C HIS A 197 2.44 16.53 11.26
N GLY A 198 1.66 15.48 11.00
CA GLY A 198 0.33 15.34 11.60
C GLY A 198 -0.71 16.29 11.01
N ASP A 199 -0.48 16.75 9.78
CA ASP A 199 -1.37 17.71 9.10
C ASP A 199 -2.77 17.12 8.99
N ASP A 200 -3.79 17.92 9.31
CA ASP A 200 -5.18 17.57 9.03
C ASP A 200 -5.70 16.27 9.69
N VAL A 201 -4.97 15.76 10.69
CA VAL A 201 -5.35 14.56 11.45
C VAL A 201 -6.29 14.95 12.59
N PRO A 202 -7.43 14.24 12.76
CA PRO A 202 -8.33 14.51 13.88
C PRO A 202 -7.65 14.14 15.21
N TRP A 203 -7.46 15.12 16.10
CA TRP A 203 -6.89 14.88 17.43
C TRP A 203 -7.99 14.84 18.50
N ARG A 204 -7.89 13.87 19.42
CA ARG A 204 -8.83 13.67 20.55
C ARG A 204 -8.21 13.95 21.93
N GLY A 205 -6.97 14.43 21.99
CA GLY A 205 -6.31 14.67 23.27
C GLY A 205 -6.94 15.84 24.05
N PRO A 206 -6.76 15.89 25.38
CA PRO A 206 -7.24 16.97 26.22
C PRO A 206 -6.48 18.26 25.92
N MET A 207 -6.93 19.01 24.91
CA MET A 207 -6.49 20.39 24.75
C MET A 207 -7.11 21.21 25.89
N PRO A 208 -6.33 22.00 26.64
CA PRO A 208 -6.87 22.90 27.65
C PRO A 208 -7.85 23.88 26.98
N GLY A 209 -9.14 23.75 27.30
CA GLY A 209 -10.17 24.74 26.95
C GLY A 209 -10.87 24.60 25.59
N SER A 210 -10.54 23.62 24.73
CA SER A 210 -11.24 23.45 23.43
C SER A 210 -12.08 22.18 23.37
N ARG A 211 -13.41 22.31 23.41
CA ARG A 211 -14.36 21.25 23.01
C ARG A 211 -14.48 21.10 21.48
N GLY A 212 -13.52 21.61 20.72
CA GLY A 212 -13.49 21.59 19.25
C GLY A 212 -12.40 20.65 18.73
N ILE A 213 -12.54 20.23 17.48
CA ILE A 213 -11.51 19.52 16.72
C ILE A 213 -10.31 20.47 16.62
N ALA A 214 -9.32 20.31 17.50
CA ALA A 214 -8.03 20.94 17.28
C ALA A 214 -7.28 20.07 16.29
N ALA A 215 -6.70 20.66 15.24
CA ALA A 215 -5.60 20.00 14.55
C ALA A 215 -4.51 19.70 15.60
N LEU A 216 -3.75 18.61 15.41
CA LEU A 216 -2.52 18.44 16.19
C LEU A 216 -1.74 19.76 16.09
N PRO A 217 -1.24 20.31 17.21
CA PRO A 217 -0.49 21.55 17.18
C PRO A 217 0.60 21.38 16.13
N ALA A 218 0.50 22.15 15.04
CA ALA A 218 1.42 22.03 13.93
C ALA A 218 2.82 22.05 14.52
N THR A 219 3.65 21.07 14.17
CA THR A 219 5.03 21.02 14.66
C THR A 219 5.78 22.18 14.02
N THR A 220 5.67 23.37 14.61
CA THR A 220 6.22 24.64 14.13
C THR A 220 7.75 24.65 14.03
N GLY A 221 8.43 23.56 14.42
CA GLY A 221 9.89 23.42 14.35
C GLY A 221 10.40 22.55 13.20
N LEU A 222 9.57 21.73 12.54
CA LEU A 222 9.99 20.98 11.37
C LEU A 222 9.78 21.87 10.13
N GLY A 223 10.87 22.32 9.52
CA GLY A 223 10.81 23.05 8.27
C GLY A 223 10.17 22.17 7.19
N ARG A 224 9.19 22.70 6.44
CA ARG A 224 8.63 22.00 5.29
C ARG A 224 9.61 22.04 4.12
N PRO A 225 10.04 20.89 3.58
CA PRO A 225 10.86 20.87 2.38
C PRO A 225 10.06 21.38 1.18
N SER A 226 10.77 21.79 0.12
CA SER A 226 10.16 22.07 -1.18
C SER A 226 9.45 20.82 -1.74
N PRO A 227 8.38 20.98 -2.52
CA PRO A 227 7.73 19.85 -3.19
C PRO A 227 8.72 19.07 -4.06
N TYR A 228 8.60 17.75 -4.07
CA TYR A 228 9.35 16.91 -5.00
C TYR A 228 8.88 17.17 -6.43
N ARG A 229 9.82 17.24 -7.37
CA ARG A 229 9.52 17.37 -8.80
C ARG A 229 9.77 16.05 -9.52
N ASP A 230 8.73 15.56 -10.20
CA ASP A 230 8.79 14.32 -10.97
C ASP A 230 9.69 14.43 -12.22
N ASP A 231 10.04 15.65 -12.67
CA ASP A 231 10.86 15.90 -13.86
C ASP A 231 12.37 15.84 -13.60
N CYS A 232 12.80 15.62 -12.36
CA CYS A 232 14.20 15.42 -12.02
C CYS A 232 14.40 14.25 -11.05
N GLY A 233 15.60 13.66 -11.09
CA GLY A 233 15.97 12.55 -10.21
C GLY A 233 15.98 12.93 -8.73
N ALA A 234 16.02 11.93 -7.85
CA ALA A 234 16.07 12.14 -6.40
C ALA A 234 17.37 12.82 -5.92
N ASP A 235 18.44 12.70 -6.71
CA ASP A 235 19.77 13.30 -6.55
C ASP A 235 19.83 14.77 -6.97
N HIS A 236 18.86 15.24 -7.76
CA HIS A 236 18.84 16.62 -8.21
C HIS A 236 18.75 17.59 -7.01
N PRO A 237 19.48 18.73 -6.99
CA PRO A 237 19.50 19.65 -5.85
C PRO A 237 18.11 20.13 -5.39
N HIS A 238 17.13 20.17 -6.30
CA HIS A 238 15.75 20.49 -5.98
C HIS A 238 15.07 19.42 -5.10
N ASN A 239 15.32 18.15 -5.42
CA ASN A 239 14.74 17.00 -4.72
C ASN A 239 15.58 16.58 -3.50
N ALA A 240 16.86 16.96 -3.43
CA ALA A 240 17.75 16.58 -2.33
C ALA A 240 17.18 16.91 -0.94
N ALA A 241 16.55 18.08 -0.77
CA ALA A 241 15.97 18.49 0.52
C ALA A 241 14.78 17.63 0.95
N ILE A 242 13.85 17.34 0.03
CA ILE A 242 12.69 16.49 0.31
C ILE A 242 13.10 15.03 0.45
N THR A 243 14.04 14.53 -0.35
CA THR A 243 14.57 13.18 -0.24
C THR A 243 15.25 12.98 1.12
N LYS A 244 16.10 13.91 1.54
CA LYS A 244 16.72 13.91 2.87
C LYS A 244 15.68 13.95 3.98
N PHE A 245 14.68 14.83 3.86
CA PHE A 245 13.57 14.90 4.81
C PHE A 245 12.83 13.57 4.91
N VAL A 246 12.43 12.96 3.79
CA VAL A 246 11.71 11.68 3.78
C VAL A 246 12.58 10.55 4.31
N ALA A 247 13.90 10.60 4.16
CA ALA A 247 14.82 9.61 4.73
C ALA A 247 15.00 9.76 6.25
N GLU A 248 15.20 10.99 6.74
CA GLU A 248 15.70 11.25 8.09
C GLU A 248 14.63 11.74 9.08
N ALA A 249 13.52 12.31 8.61
CA ALA A 249 12.55 12.95 9.50
C ALA A 249 11.97 11.95 10.50
N GLU A 250 11.94 12.33 11.76
CA GLU A 250 11.28 11.55 12.80
C GLU A 250 9.82 12.00 12.95
N ILE A 251 8.93 11.03 13.12
CA ILE A 251 7.53 11.33 13.46
C ILE A 251 7.52 11.82 14.91
N PRO A 252 7.05 13.06 15.19
CA PRO A 252 6.98 13.62 16.54
C PRO A 252 6.26 12.67 17.50
N VAL A 253 6.70 12.59 18.76
CA VAL A 253 6.16 11.64 19.75
C VAL A 253 4.63 11.77 19.89
N ALA A 254 4.11 13.00 19.99
CA ALA A 254 2.67 13.24 20.07
C ALA A 254 1.89 12.73 18.84
N VAL A 255 2.46 12.88 17.64
CA VAL A 255 1.87 12.38 16.39
C VAL A 255 1.91 10.85 16.37
N ARG A 256 3.02 10.25 16.81
CA ARG A 256 3.23 8.81 16.90
C ARG A 256 2.23 8.15 17.86
N GLU A 257 2.03 8.76 19.03
CA GLU A 257 1.02 8.34 20.00
C GLU A 257 -0.40 8.44 19.42
N ALA A 258 -0.69 9.51 18.65
CA ALA A 258 -1.97 9.66 17.94
C ALA A 258 -2.25 8.52 16.97
N TYR A 259 -1.23 8.11 16.23
CA TYR A 259 -1.33 7.10 15.18
C TYR A 259 -1.36 5.69 15.73
N GLY A 260 -0.68 5.46 16.86
CA GLY A 260 -0.38 4.14 17.38
C GLY A 260 0.80 3.49 16.66
N ALA A 261 1.36 2.45 17.30
CA ALA A 261 2.57 1.78 16.83
C ALA A 261 2.41 1.15 15.43
N ARG A 262 1.30 0.43 15.20
CA ARG A 262 1.06 -0.25 13.92
C ARG A 262 1.01 0.70 12.73
N VAL A 263 0.29 1.82 12.86
CA VAL A 263 0.18 2.81 11.79
C VAL A 263 1.52 3.53 11.60
N THR A 264 2.24 3.80 12.68
CA THR A 264 3.59 4.38 12.61
C THR A 264 4.52 3.50 11.77
N ALA A 265 4.53 2.19 11.96
CA ALA A 265 5.32 1.28 11.13
C ALA A 265 4.85 1.22 9.68
N ASN A 266 3.54 1.25 9.42
CA ASN A 266 3.02 1.35 8.05
C ASN A 266 3.51 2.62 7.34
N ILE A 267 3.64 3.74 8.07
CA ILE A 267 4.23 4.97 7.53
C ILE A 267 5.71 4.76 7.21
N GLN A 268 6.48 4.08 8.08
CA GLN A 268 7.88 3.77 7.79
C GLN A 268 8.03 2.85 6.57
N PHE A 269 7.15 1.87 6.37
CA PHE A 269 7.13 1.06 5.16
C PHE A 269 6.80 1.89 3.92
N ALA A 270 5.83 2.81 4.02
CA ALA A 270 5.50 3.72 2.93
C ALA A 270 6.69 4.64 2.58
N ARG A 271 7.44 5.12 3.59
CA ARG A 271 8.70 5.88 3.40
C ARG A 271 9.78 5.05 2.71
N ALA A 272 10.04 3.84 3.19
CA ALA A 272 11.04 2.95 2.58
C ALA A 272 10.69 2.66 1.11
N ARG A 273 9.41 2.40 0.82
CA ARG A 273 8.93 2.21 -0.54
C ARG A 273 9.13 3.45 -1.40
N TRP A 274 8.78 4.64 -0.88
CA TRP A 274 8.98 5.89 -1.59
C TRP A 274 10.46 6.11 -1.94
N LEU A 275 11.37 5.89 -0.99
CA LEU A 275 12.82 6.01 -1.22
C LEU A 275 13.32 5.06 -2.31
N LEU A 276 12.83 3.82 -2.32
CA LEU A 276 13.15 2.85 -3.36
C LEU A 276 12.69 3.33 -4.75
N VAL A 277 11.44 3.78 -4.86
CA VAL A 277 10.89 4.19 -6.16
C VAL A 277 11.51 5.51 -6.65
N ALA A 278 11.74 6.48 -5.75
CA ALA A 278 12.44 7.72 -6.08
C ALA A 278 13.88 7.45 -6.56
N GLY A 279 14.57 6.49 -5.94
CA GLY A 279 15.92 6.08 -6.35
C GLY A 279 15.99 5.37 -7.71
N THR A 280 14.92 4.69 -8.13
CA THR A 280 14.88 3.94 -9.40
C THR A 280 14.32 4.74 -10.57
N THR A 281 13.35 5.63 -10.33
CA THR A 281 12.69 6.46 -11.38
C THR A 281 13.65 7.41 -12.08
N ALA A 282 14.73 7.85 -11.44
CA ALA A 282 15.79 8.63 -12.09
C ALA A 282 16.39 7.92 -13.34
N ARG A 283 16.29 6.58 -13.43
CA ARG A 283 16.88 5.79 -14.54
C ARG A 283 16.02 5.73 -15.78
N THR A 284 14.69 5.76 -15.67
CA THR A 284 13.82 5.65 -16.86
C THR A 284 13.86 6.91 -17.72
N TRP A 285 14.08 8.07 -17.09
CA TRP A 285 14.18 9.36 -17.78
C TRP A 285 15.53 9.57 -18.48
N ALA A 286 16.64 9.13 -17.87
CA ALA A 286 17.96 9.24 -18.48
C ALA A 286 18.12 8.44 -19.79
N VAL A 287 17.27 7.45 -20.02
CA VAL A 287 17.27 6.60 -21.23
C VAL A 287 16.33 7.13 -22.32
N THR A 288 15.42 8.05 -22.00
CA THR A 288 14.34 8.49 -22.91
C THR A 288 14.40 9.97 -23.27
N ASP A 289 15.60 10.57 -23.41
CA ASP A 289 15.71 11.95 -23.89
C ASP A 289 15.18 12.08 -25.33
N PRO A 290 14.00 12.69 -25.53
CA PRO A 290 13.36 12.78 -26.84
C PRO A 290 14.04 13.82 -27.76
N ALA A 291 15.01 14.59 -27.25
CA ALA A 291 15.78 15.55 -28.04
C ALA A 291 16.97 14.92 -28.76
N SER A 292 17.31 13.66 -28.46
CA SER A 292 18.29 12.92 -29.27
C SER A 292 17.64 12.45 -30.57
N GLU A 293 17.89 13.18 -31.67
CA GLU A 293 17.43 12.80 -33.02
C GLU A 293 18.08 11.48 -33.50
N ASP A 294 19.13 11.03 -32.84
CA ASP A 294 19.76 9.72 -33.06
C ASP A 294 19.01 8.65 -32.24
N GLY A 295 18.01 8.05 -32.87
CA GLY A 295 17.06 7.15 -32.23
C GLY A 295 17.68 6.07 -31.33
N LEU A 296 16.99 5.74 -30.23
CA LEU A 296 17.12 4.54 -29.39
C LEU A 296 18.48 3.83 -29.53
N GLN A 297 19.56 4.47 -29.10
CA GLN A 297 20.82 3.76 -28.93
C GLN A 297 20.61 2.70 -27.86
N ALA A 298 20.61 1.43 -28.30
CA ALA A 298 20.41 0.24 -27.48
C ALA A 298 21.55 -0.03 -26.46
N ASP A 299 22.58 0.80 -26.47
CA ASP A 299 23.65 0.78 -25.48
C ASP A 299 23.25 1.64 -24.28
N ALA A 300 22.25 1.20 -23.53
CA ALA A 300 22.02 1.72 -22.19
C ALA A 300 23.32 1.49 -21.39
N PRO A 301 24.04 2.55 -20.98
CA PRO A 301 25.29 2.38 -20.25
C PRO A 301 25.03 1.50 -19.03
N ALA A 302 25.98 0.59 -18.77
CA ALA A 302 25.92 -0.30 -17.62
C ALA A 302 25.50 0.48 -16.37
N LEU A 303 24.63 -0.15 -15.59
CA LEU A 303 23.90 0.38 -14.43
C LEU A 303 24.84 0.99 -13.36
N VAL A 304 25.42 2.19 -13.60
CA VAL A 304 26.27 2.85 -12.60
C VAL A 304 25.35 3.45 -11.54
N VAL A 305 25.18 2.72 -10.44
CA VAL A 305 24.46 3.22 -9.27
C VAL A 305 25.24 4.41 -8.70
N SER A 306 24.62 5.59 -8.63
CA SER A 306 25.27 6.75 -8.03
C SER A 306 25.49 6.50 -6.52
N PRO A 307 26.53 7.11 -5.90
CA PRO A 307 26.74 7.00 -4.45
C PRO A 307 25.51 7.40 -3.63
N GLU A 308 24.76 8.40 -4.10
CA GLU A 308 23.54 8.90 -3.46
C GLU A 308 22.38 7.91 -3.58
N GLN A 309 22.23 7.22 -4.72
CA GLN A 309 21.26 6.13 -4.86
C GLN A 309 21.58 4.98 -3.90
N ASN A 310 22.85 4.61 -3.75
CA ASN A 310 23.27 3.62 -2.76
C ASN A 310 22.89 4.05 -1.34
N GLN A 311 23.04 5.34 -1.00
CA GLN A 311 22.58 5.87 0.28
C GLN A 311 21.07 5.73 0.47
N LEU A 312 20.25 5.92 -0.58
CA LEU A 312 18.80 5.71 -0.49
C LEU A 312 18.43 4.24 -0.27
N PHE A 313 19.10 3.32 -0.98
CA PHE A 313 18.92 1.89 -0.75
C PHE A 313 19.34 1.48 0.65
N ASP A 314 20.46 2.01 1.14
CA ASP A 314 20.94 1.76 2.50
C ASP A 314 19.99 2.35 3.55
N ALA A 315 19.45 3.55 3.34
CA ALA A 315 18.45 4.15 4.22
C ALA A 315 17.15 3.32 4.26
N ALA A 316 16.65 2.88 3.11
CA ALA A 316 15.48 2.00 3.04
C ALA A 316 15.74 0.66 3.76
N LYS A 317 16.93 0.09 3.59
CA LYS A 317 17.36 -1.14 4.27
C LYS A 317 17.47 -0.96 5.78
N GLN A 318 18.04 0.16 6.23
CA GLN A 318 18.14 0.50 7.65
C GLN A 318 16.75 0.65 8.29
N LEU A 319 15.81 1.34 7.62
CA LEU A 319 14.43 1.47 8.08
C LEU A 319 13.75 0.10 8.24
N VAL A 320 13.89 -0.78 7.25
CA VAL A 320 13.34 -2.14 7.32
C VAL A 320 13.94 -2.95 8.45
N ASN A 321 15.26 -2.88 8.64
CA ASN A 321 15.93 -3.61 9.71
C ASN A 321 15.53 -3.09 11.10
N ALA A 322 15.35 -1.78 11.25
CA ALA A 322 14.83 -1.19 12.49
C ALA A 322 13.42 -1.72 12.81
N LEU A 323 12.53 -1.76 11.82
CA LEU A 323 11.18 -2.30 11.99
C LEU A 323 11.19 -3.79 12.36
N LYS A 324 12.04 -4.60 11.72
CA LYS A 324 12.19 -6.01 12.07
C LYS A 324 12.64 -6.19 13.52
N SER A 325 13.64 -5.43 13.95
CA SER A 325 14.13 -5.47 15.34
C SER A 325 13.04 -5.11 16.34
N GLU A 326 12.24 -4.08 16.06
CA GLU A 326 11.13 -3.66 16.92
C GLU A 326 10.03 -4.75 17.01
N ALA A 327 9.71 -5.40 15.88
CA ALA A 327 8.75 -6.50 15.86
C ALA A 327 9.26 -7.73 16.63
N ASP A 328 10.54 -8.10 16.49
CA ASP A 328 11.14 -9.22 17.21
C ASP A 328 11.20 -8.95 18.73
N GLU A 329 11.48 -7.71 19.13
CA GLU A 329 11.43 -7.32 20.54
C GLU A 329 10.01 -7.41 21.10
N THR A 330 9.01 -6.96 20.32
CA THR A 330 7.59 -7.01 20.71
C THR A 330 7.11 -8.45 20.86
N LEU A 331 7.44 -9.34 19.91
CA LEU A 331 7.16 -10.77 20.01
C LEU A 331 7.85 -11.41 21.22
N SER A 332 9.09 -11.02 21.52
CA SER A 332 9.83 -11.54 22.67
C SER A 332 9.18 -11.14 24.00
N ARG A 333 8.69 -9.89 24.10
CA ARG A 333 7.94 -9.42 25.27
C ARG A 333 6.62 -10.18 25.44
N HIS A 334 5.93 -10.49 24.34
CA HIS A 334 4.71 -11.31 24.37
C HIS A 334 4.96 -12.73 24.83
N ALA A 335 5.96 -13.41 24.26
CA ALA A 335 6.34 -14.75 24.67
C ALA A 335 6.73 -14.80 26.17
N ALA A 336 7.42 -13.76 26.67
CA ALA A 336 7.76 -13.65 28.09
C ALA A 336 6.54 -13.42 28.99
N ALA A 337 5.55 -12.63 28.53
CA ALA A 337 4.31 -12.39 29.25
C ALA A 337 3.42 -13.65 29.32
N GLU A 338 3.29 -14.39 28.23
CA GLU A 338 2.55 -15.65 28.19
C GLU A 338 3.17 -16.72 29.10
N GLY A 339 4.50 -16.74 29.23
CA GLY A 339 5.21 -17.62 30.15
C GLY A 339 5.06 -17.27 31.64
N ALA A 340 4.59 -16.06 31.97
CA ALA A 340 4.55 -15.53 33.34
C ALA A 340 3.16 -15.55 34.01
N THR A 341 2.07 -15.86 33.28
CA THR A 341 0.71 -15.76 33.83
C THR A 341 -0.09 -17.06 33.78
N GLU A 342 -0.47 -17.57 34.96
CA GLU A 342 -1.66 -18.43 35.10
C GLU A 342 -2.92 -17.60 34.76
N ARG A 343 -3.70 -18.10 33.80
CA ARG A 343 -4.73 -17.38 33.02
C ARG A 343 -5.80 -16.63 33.83
N PRO A 344 -6.08 -15.36 33.48
CA PRO A 344 -7.43 -14.81 33.44
C PRO A 344 -7.97 -14.78 32.00
N THR A 345 -9.23 -15.14 31.81
CA THR A 345 -9.87 -15.49 30.53
C THR A 345 -10.41 -14.31 29.71
N THR A 346 -9.94 -13.08 29.90
CA THR A 346 -10.61 -11.88 29.34
C THR A 346 -9.77 -10.96 28.43
N GLY A 347 -8.54 -11.34 28.05
CA GLY A 347 -7.62 -10.47 27.27
C GLY A 347 -7.22 -10.95 25.86
N GLN A 348 -7.99 -11.85 25.22
CA GLN A 348 -7.53 -12.59 24.04
C GLN A 348 -7.45 -11.77 22.73
N SER A 349 -8.16 -10.64 22.61
CA SER A 349 -8.24 -9.88 21.35
C SER A 349 -7.00 -9.06 21.03
N ASP A 350 -6.30 -8.55 22.04
CA ASP A 350 -5.21 -7.59 21.84
C ASP A 350 -3.91 -8.32 21.48
N LEU A 351 -3.70 -9.50 22.09
CA LEU A 351 -2.57 -10.40 21.77
C LEU A 351 -2.62 -10.94 20.34
N GLU A 352 -3.82 -11.30 19.84
CA GLU A 352 -3.99 -11.76 18.45
C GLU A 352 -3.68 -10.64 17.44
N GLN A 353 -3.98 -9.38 17.77
CA GLN A 353 -3.66 -8.24 16.91
C GLN A 353 -2.15 -7.93 16.88
N GLU A 354 -1.44 -8.10 17.99
CA GLU A 354 0.01 -7.85 18.06
C GLU A 354 0.83 -8.96 17.38
N GLY A 355 0.42 -10.23 17.50
CA GLY A 355 0.96 -11.31 16.68
C GLY A 355 0.69 -11.09 15.19
N SER A 356 -0.45 -10.49 14.87
CA SER A 356 -0.79 -10.11 13.49
C SER A 356 0.14 -9.02 12.93
N TYR A 357 0.51 -8.06 13.77
CA TYR A 357 1.40 -6.98 13.37
C TYR A 357 2.83 -7.45 13.07
N ALA A 358 3.38 -8.35 13.88
CA ALA A 358 4.75 -8.83 13.69
C ALA A 358 4.94 -9.63 12.39
N TRP A 359 3.92 -10.36 11.91
CA TRP A 359 4.00 -11.04 10.61
C TRP A 359 3.97 -10.07 9.43
N GLU A 360 3.15 -9.00 9.50
CA GLU A 360 3.09 -7.97 8.46
C GLU A 360 4.47 -7.33 8.29
N VAL A 361 5.10 -6.96 9.40
CA VAL A 361 6.42 -6.33 9.42
C VAL A 361 7.48 -7.23 8.78
N LYS A 362 7.46 -8.55 9.06
CA LYS A 362 8.42 -9.51 8.49
C LYS A 362 8.21 -9.70 6.99
N ALA A 363 6.98 -9.88 6.54
CA ALA A 363 6.65 -10.05 5.11
C ALA A 363 7.03 -8.81 4.29
N TRP A 364 6.67 -7.61 4.78
CA TRP A 364 7.05 -6.35 4.16
C TRP A 364 8.57 -6.15 4.13
N GLY A 365 9.25 -6.45 5.23
CA GLY A 365 10.70 -6.35 5.28
C GLY A 365 11.40 -7.32 4.32
N ALA A 366 10.86 -8.52 4.10
CA ALA A 366 11.38 -9.45 3.09
C ALA A 366 11.17 -8.93 1.66
N LEU A 367 9.99 -8.38 1.34
CA LEU A 367 9.67 -7.81 0.03
C LEU A 367 10.60 -6.63 -0.31
N VAL A 368 10.77 -5.69 0.64
CA VAL A 368 11.65 -4.52 0.46
C VAL A 368 13.11 -4.95 0.27
N LEU A 369 13.62 -5.89 1.07
CA LEU A 369 14.97 -6.42 0.90
C LEU A 369 15.15 -7.16 -0.44
N SER A 370 14.13 -7.89 -0.91
CA SER A 370 14.14 -8.52 -2.23
C SER A 370 14.25 -7.47 -3.34
N HIS A 371 13.52 -6.36 -3.25
CA HIS A 371 13.64 -5.25 -4.20
C HIS A 371 15.01 -4.55 -4.13
N VAL A 372 15.56 -4.32 -2.94
CA VAL A 372 16.92 -3.78 -2.76
C VAL A 372 17.97 -4.70 -3.39
N HIS A 373 17.88 -6.01 -3.11
CA HIS A 373 18.82 -6.99 -3.68
C HIS A 373 18.70 -7.11 -5.20
N ARG A 374 17.48 -7.08 -5.76
CA ARG A 374 17.27 -7.03 -7.22
C ARG A 374 17.84 -5.76 -7.87
N ALA A 375 17.83 -4.63 -7.16
CA ALA A 375 18.36 -3.36 -7.65
C ALA A 375 19.90 -3.27 -7.57
N GLN A 376 20.54 -4.05 -6.70
CA GLN A 376 21.98 -3.98 -6.40
C GLN A 376 22.84 -5.10 -7.03
N LEU A 377 22.27 -6.26 -7.39
CA LEU A 377 23.06 -7.41 -7.85
C LEU A 377 23.13 -7.53 -9.38
N ASP A 378 24.33 -7.81 -9.87
CA ASP A 378 24.57 -8.41 -11.18
C ASP A 378 23.92 -9.82 -11.20
N ALA A 379 23.22 -10.16 -12.27
CA ALA A 379 22.32 -11.32 -12.32
C ALA A 379 22.96 -12.69 -11.91
N PRO A 380 24.26 -12.97 -12.17
CA PRO A 380 24.91 -14.20 -11.72
C PRO A 380 25.10 -14.29 -10.20
N ALA A 381 25.38 -13.16 -9.53
CA ALA A 381 25.64 -13.12 -8.09
C ALA A 381 24.36 -13.34 -7.27
N ALA A 382 23.22 -12.84 -7.77
CA ALA A 382 21.90 -13.15 -7.21
C ALA A 382 21.58 -14.65 -7.28
N LEU A 383 21.97 -15.32 -8.38
CA LEU A 383 21.77 -16.75 -8.59
C LEU A 383 22.66 -17.61 -7.65
N GLN A 384 23.87 -17.14 -7.36
CA GLN A 384 24.81 -17.79 -6.44
C GLN A 384 24.31 -17.73 -4.99
N CYS A 385 23.92 -16.56 -4.50
CA CYS A 385 23.36 -16.39 -3.15
C CYS A 385 22.08 -17.22 -2.95
N ALA A 386 21.26 -17.35 -4.00
CA ALA A 386 20.09 -18.21 -4.01
C ALA A 386 20.42 -19.70 -3.83
N ARG A 387 21.47 -20.20 -4.49
CA ARG A 387 21.91 -21.60 -4.37
C ARG A 387 22.48 -21.89 -2.98
N GLU A 388 23.23 -20.95 -2.41
CA GLU A 388 23.81 -21.08 -1.07
C GLU A 388 22.74 -21.05 0.03
N ALA A 389 21.73 -20.19 -0.09
CA ALA A 389 20.58 -20.17 0.81
C ALA A 389 19.79 -21.50 0.76
N ARG A 390 19.56 -22.06 -0.44
CA ARG A 390 18.89 -23.35 -0.63
C ARG A 390 19.67 -24.51 0.00
N LEU A 391 21.01 -24.49 -0.08
CA LEU A 391 21.87 -25.51 0.53
C LEU A 391 21.87 -25.42 2.06
N ALA A 392 21.96 -24.21 2.61
CA ALA A 392 21.93 -23.99 4.06
C ALA A 392 20.62 -24.46 4.71
N LEU A 393 19.49 -24.31 3.99
CA LEU A 393 18.15 -24.70 4.46
C LEU A 393 17.89 -26.22 4.40
N SER A 394 18.57 -26.94 3.51
CA SER A 394 18.48 -28.41 3.44
C SER A 394 19.13 -29.13 4.64
N ALA A 395 19.87 -28.40 5.48
CA ALA A 395 20.64 -28.94 6.60
C ALA A 395 19.96 -28.81 7.98
N THR A 396 18.78 -28.18 8.07
CA THR A 396 18.08 -27.94 9.36
C THR A 396 17.16 -29.10 9.77
N PRO A 397 17.32 -29.70 10.96
CA PRO A 397 16.50 -30.83 11.41
C PRO A 397 15.13 -30.38 11.92
N GLN A 398 14.07 -31.04 11.45
CA GLN A 398 12.69 -30.85 11.88
C GLN A 398 12.46 -31.47 13.27
N SER A 399 12.02 -30.67 14.24
CA SER A 399 11.31 -31.18 15.42
C SER A 399 10.05 -30.37 15.72
N ALA A 400 9.05 -31.10 16.22
CA ALA A 400 7.62 -30.85 16.10
C ALA A 400 7.09 -29.60 16.81
N GLY A 401 6.24 -28.85 16.10
CA GLY A 401 5.44 -27.77 16.69
C GLY A 401 4.97 -26.67 15.74
N GLN A 402 4.87 -26.92 14.42
CA GLN A 402 4.52 -25.90 13.44
C GLN A 402 3.69 -26.54 12.33
N SER A 403 2.42 -26.14 12.18
CA SER A 403 1.61 -26.46 11.00
C SER A 403 1.23 -25.22 10.18
N LEU A 404 1.24 -24.03 10.79
CA LEU A 404 1.07 -22.74 10.10
C LEU A 404 2.41 -22.08 9.76
N GLY A 405 3.41 -22.19 10.64
CA GLY A 405 4.77 -21.68 10.39
C GLY A 405 5.49 -22.44 9.27
N THR A 406 5.39 -23.77 9.25
CA THR A 406 5.96 -24.62 8.20
C THR A 406 5.27 -24.44 6.85
N ALA A 407 3.94 -24.27 6.81
CA ALA A 407 3.23 -24.00 5.57
C ALA A 407 3.58 -22.62 4.99
N PHE A 408 3.88 -21.63 5.85
CA PHE A 408 4.31 -20.29 5.48
C PHE A 408 5.78 -20.25 5.05
N GLU A 409 6.68 -20.91 5.76
CA GLU A 409 8.08 -21.11 5.33
C GLU A 409 8.11 -21.80 3.96
N LEU A 410 7.32 -22.87 3.76
CA LEU A 410 7.20 -23.53 2.47
C LEU A 410 6.67 -22.60 1.36
N ALA A 411 5.77 -21.68 1.68
CA ALA A 411 5.18 -20.74 0.71
C ALA A 411 6.12 -19.59 0.35
N CYS A 412 6.83 -19.03 1.34
CA CYS A 412 7.92 -18.08 1.11
C CYS A 412 9.08 -18.73 0.36
N ASP A 413 9.43 -19.97 0.69
CA ASP A 413 10.42 -20.77 -0.02
C ASP A 413 10.01 -20.99 -1.48
N ARG A 414 8.72 -21.26 -1.73
CA ARG A 414 8.18 -21.43 -3.09
C ARG A 414 8.24 -20.13 -3.89
N LEU A 415 7.77 -19.02 -3.33
CA LEU A 415 7.77 -17.70 -3.97
C LEU A 415 9.19 -17.20 -4.25
N LEU A 416 10.12 -17.46 -3.33
CA LEU A 416 11.53 -17.14 -3.53
C LEU A 416 12.13 -18.04 -4.62
N CYS A 417 11.90 -19.36 -4.59
CA CYS A 417 12.41 -20.28 -5.61
C CYS A 417 11.84 -20.00 -7.00
N GLU A 418 10.54 -19.72 -7.13
CA GLU A 418 9.89 -19.38 -8.40
C GLU A 418 10.43 -18.05 -8.95
N SER A 419 10.59 -17.03 -8.09
CA SER A 419 11.21 -15.75 -8.48
C SER A 419 12.65 -15.93 -8.96
N LEU A 420 13.40 -16.85 -8.34
CA LEU A 420 14.80 -17.12 -8.67
C LEU A 420 14.96 -18.00 -9.92
N GLU A 421 14.07 -18.98 -10.15
CA GLU A 421 14.03 -19.76 -11.38
C GLU A 421 13.65 -18.90 -12.59
N GLN A 422 12.69 -17.98 -12.43
CA GLN A 422 12.34 -17.01 -13.48
C GLN A 422 13.51 -16.06 -13.79
N LEU A 423 14.27 -15.65 -12.77
CA LEU A 423 15.50 -14.86 -12.95
C LEU A 423 16.55 -15.66 -13.73
N GLY A 424 16.74 -16.94 -13.40
CA GLY A 424 17.65 -17.85 -14.11
C GLY A 424 17.30 -18.01 -15.59
N ARG A 425 16.02 -18.24 -15.91
CA ARG A 425 15.54 -18.33 -17.31
C ARG A 425 15.76 -17.03 -18.08
N ARG A 426 15.65 -15.87 -17.43
CA ARG A 426 15.92 -14.56 -18.03
C ARG A 426 17.40 -14.34 -18.33
N VAL A 427 18.29 -14.81 -17.45
CA VAL A 427 19.74 -14.78 -17.69
C VAL A 427 20.10 -15.69 -18.85
N GLU A 428 19.58 -16.92 -18.87
CA GLU A 428 19.82 -17.87 -19.97
C GLU A 428 19.28 -17.35 -21.30
N ALA A 429 18.09 -16.74 -21.33
CA ALA A 429 17.52 -16.13 -22.52
C ALA A 429 18.34 -14.93 -23.02
N ARG A 430 18.90 -14.13 -22.11
CA ARG A 430 19.79 -13.02 -22.45
C ARG A 430 21.12 -13.53 -23.00
N GLU A 431 21.76 -14.49 -22.35
CA GLU A 431 23.00 -15.12 -22.83
C GLU A 431 22.83 -15.85 -24.18
N ALA A 432 21.62 -16.37 -24.46
CA ALA A 432 21.29 -16.99 -25.74
C ALA A 432 20.98 -15.96 -26.84
N CYS A 433 20.65 -14.72 -26.47
CA CYS A 433 20.46 -13.61 -27.40
C CYS A 433 21.78 -12.87 -27.70
N GLU A 434 22.72 -12.89 -26.75
CA GLU A 434 24.07 -12.33 -26.89
C GLU A 434 25.04 -13.28 -27.64
N ARG A 435 24.74 -14.58 -27.69
CA ARG A 435 25.43 -15.60 -28.50
C ARG A 435 24.81 -15.73 -29.88
#